data_AF-A0A7C3VP90-F1
#
_entry.id   AF-A0A7C3VP90-F1
#
_cell.length_a   1.000
_cell.length_b   1.000
_cell.length_c   1.000
_cell.angle_alpha   90.00
_cell.angle_beta   90.00
_cell.angle_gamma   90.00
#
_symmetry.space_group_name_H-M   'P 1'
#
loop_
_entity.id
_entity.type
_entity.pdbx_description
1 polymer ?
#
loop_
_entity_poly.entity_id
_entity_poly.type
_entity_poly.pdbx_seq_one_letter_code
_entity_poly.pdbx_strand_id
1 'polypeptide(L)'
;MPEDRCNLDNFYDEEGTKTGKIRMRWGGFVDKIDEFDAEFFGISPREASCMDPQQRLVLEVAWEALEDGGQVPENLAGSKTGVFIGIYSSKRLPEYSIKCE
;
A
#
# COMPACT_ATOMS: atom_id res chain seq x y z
N MET A 1 -0.39 9.20 14.77
CA MET A 1 -1.15 9.08 13.51
C MET A 1 -0.65 10.19 12.61
N PRO A 2 -0.10 9.90 11.43
CA PRO A 2 0.31 10.93 10.48
C PRO A 2 -0.88 11.79 10.04
N GLU A 3 -0.68 13.11 9.96
CA GLU A 3 -1.74 14.09 9.66
C GLU A 3 -2.32 13.92 8.25
N ASP A 4 -1.51 13.46 7.31
CA ASP A 4 -1.87 13.10 5.92
C ASP A 4 -2.64 11.77 5.81
N ARG A 5 -2.83 11.03 6.92
CA ARG A 5 -3.55 9.74 6.92
C ARG A 5 -4.89 9.84 7.58
N CYS A 6 -4.96 10.53 8.72
CA CYS A 6 -6.19 10.68 9.47
C CYS A 6 -6.08 11.85 10.45
N ASN A 7 -7.08 12.73 10.42
CA ASN A 7 -7.26 13.73 11.46
C ASN A 7 -7.83 13.06 12.72
N LEU A 8 -6.96 12.77 13.68
CA LEU A 8 -7.30 12.02 14.89
C LEU A 8 -8.34 12.72 15.76
N ASP A 9 -8.38 14.06 15.77
CA ASP A 9 -9.34 14.83 16.59
C ASP A 9 -10.79 14.54 16.19
N ASN A 10 -11.01 14.21 14.91
CA ASN A 10 -12.32 13.83 14.39
C ASN A 10 -12.80 12.46 14.88
N PHE A 11 -11.91 11.61 15.38
CA PHE A 11 -12.22 10.22 15.72
C PHE A 11 -11.89 9.85 17.15
N TYR A 12 -11.06 10.59 17.88
CA TYR A 12 -10.63 10.23 19.22
C TYR A 12 -11.68 10.46 20.30
N ASP A 13 -11.79 9.50 21.22
CA ASP A 13 -12.54 9.61 22.47
C ASP A 13 -11.78 8.90 23.60
N GLU A 14 -11.42 9.65 24.65
CA GLU A 14 -10.58 9.14 25.75
C GLU A 14 -11.29 8.04 26.56
N GLU A 15 -12.59 8.19 26.77
CA GLU A 15 -13.42 7.21 27.50
C GLU A 15 -13.80 6.01 26.63
N GLY A 16 -13.84 6.18 25.30
CA GLY A 16 -14.21 5.14 24.34
C GLY A 16 -15.70 4.77 24.40
N THR A 17 -16.54 5.69 24.84
CA THR A 17 -17.98 5.48 25.08
C THR A 17 -18.84 6.05 23.96
N LYS A 18 -18.30 6.96 23.14
CA LYS A 18 -19.02 7.59 22.02
C LYS A 18 -19.06 6.68 20.78
N THR A 19 -20.26 6.46 20.26
CA THR A 19 -20.47 5.74 19.00
C THR A 19 -19.72 6.40 17.84
N GLY A 20 -18.98 5.61 17.06
CA GLY A 20 -18.21 6.09 15.91
C GLY A 20 -16.86 6.73 16.24
N LYS A 21 -16.44 6.69 17.51
CA LYS A 21 -15.12 7.16 17.96
C LYS A 21 -14.20 5.99 18.31
N ILE A 22 -12.89 6.23 18.29
CA ILE A 22 -11.83 5.30 18.63
C ILE A 22 -11.06 5.80 19.85
N ARG A 23 -10.65 4.86 20.71
CA ARG A 23 -9.81 5.16 21.89
C ARG A 23 -8.31 4.99 21.60
N MET A 24 -7.97 4.32 20.51
CA MET A 24 -6.59 4.06 20.09
C MET A 24 -6.05 5.26 19.29
N ARG A 25 -4.86 5.75 19.67
CA ARG A 25 -4.17 6.88 19.03
C ARG A 25 -2.85 6.52 18.35
N TRP A 26 -2.47 5.25 18.39
CA TRP A 26 -1.19 4.74 17.90
C TRP A 26 -1.41 3.71 16.80
N GLY A 27 -0.49 3.64 15.85
CA GLY A 27 -0.46 2.63 14.80
C GLY A 27 0.94 2.54 14.21
N GLY A 28 1.23 1.44 13.52
CA GLY A 28 2.40 1.33 12.66
C GLY A 28 2.08 1.93 11.30
N PHE A 29 2.95 2.79 10.79
CA PHE A 29 2.81 3.43 9.49
C PHE A 29 4.06 3.14 8.67
N VAL A 30 3.85 2.77 7.41
CA VAL A 30 4.93 2.67 6.43
C VAL A 30 5.06 4.04 5.78
N ASP A 31 6.30 4.52 5.70
CA ASP A 31 6.59 5.78 5.04
C ASP A 31 6.31 5.65 3.54
N LYS A 32 5.89 6.75 2.91
CA LYS A 32 5.81 6.86 1.44
C LYS A 32 4.96 5.79 0.75
N ILE A 33 3.94 5.24 1.42
CA ILE A 33 3.03 4.22 0.86
C ILE A 33 2.32 4.65 -0.45
N ASP A 34 2.33 5.94 -0.79
CA ASP A 34 1.76 6.48 -2.03
C ASP A 34 2.78 6.67 -3.17
N GLU A 35 4.08 6.54 -2.89
CA GLU A 35 5.15 6.53 -3.91
C GLU A 35 5.15 5.19 -4.66
N PHE A 36 5.49 5.22 -5.95
CA PHE A 36 5.63 4.02 -6.79
C PHE A 36 6.36 4.34 -8.10
N ASP A 37 7.38 3.54 -8.45
CA ASP A 37 8.06 3.66 -9.75
C ASP A 37 7.29 2.93 -10.86
N ALA A 38 6.29 3.59 -11.42
CA ALA A 38 5.42 3.01 -12.43
C ALA A 38 6.16 2.65 -13.73
N GLU A 39 7.12 3.45 -14.15
CA GLU A 39 7.85 3.25 -15.41
C GLU A 39 8.72 1.99 -15.34
N PHE A 40 9.37 1.77 -14.19
CA PHE A 40 10.14 0.57 -13.93
C PHE A 40 9.34 -0.72 -14.13
N PHE A 41 8.10 -0.76 -13.65
CA PHE A 41 7.20 -1.92 -13.80
C PHE A 41 6.42 -1.92 -15.13
N GLY A 42 6.68 -0.98 -16.05
CA GLY A 42 5.98 -0.87 -17.33
C GLY A 42 4.50 -0.48 -17.20
N ILE A 43 4.13 0.18 -16.11
CA ILE A 43 2.78 0.61 -15.80
C ILE A 43 2.61 2.09 -16.14
N SER A 44 1.51 2.45 -16.80
CA SER A 44 1.26 3.86 -17.14
C SER A 44 0.99 4.70 -15.87
N PRO A 45 1.37 5.98 -15.81
CA PRO A 45 1.07 6.83 -14.65
C PRO A 45 -0.41 6.88 -14.29
N ARG A 46 -1.30 6.82 -15.30
CA ARG A 46 -2.76 6.77 -15.10
C ARG A 46 -3.17 5.49 -14.41
N GLU A 47 -2.71 4.34 -14.89
CA GLU A 47 -2.99 3.05 -14.25
C GLU A 47 -2.42 2.99 -12.84
N ALA A 48 -1.16 3.38 -12.67
CA ALA A 48 -0.49 3.45 -11.37
C ALA A 48 -1.33 4.23 -10.36
N SER A 49 -1.83 5.42 -10.74
CA SER A 49 -2.66 6.26 -9.84
C SER A 49 -3.92 5.55 -9.32
N CYS A 50 -4.48 4.63 -10.12
CA CYS A 50 -5.67 3.85 -9.79
C CYS A 50 -5.39 2.56 -9.03
N MET A 51 -4.15 2.07 -9.03
CA MET A 51 -3.78 0.86 -8.29
C MET A 51 -3.88 1.07 -6.77
N ASP A 52 -4.25 -0.01 -6.07
CA ASP A 52 -4.22 -0.08 -4.61
C ASP A 52 -2.77 0.06 -4.10
N PRO A 53 -2.48 0.84 -3.04
CA PRO A 53 -1.12 0.99 -2.53
C PRO A 53 -0.48 -0.35 -2.15
N GLN A 54 -1.27 -1.31 -1.66
CA GLN A 54 -0.78 -2.64 -1.29
C GLN A 54 -0.29 -3.42 -2.53
N GLN A 55 -0.95 -3.26 -3.68
CA GLN A 55 -0.50 -3.90 -4.93
C GLN A 55 0.83 -3.31 -5.41
N ARG A 56 0.98 -1.98 -5.32
CA ARG A 56 2.23 -1.29 -5.65
C ARG A 56 3.38 -1.74 -4.75
N LEU A 57 3.14 -1.77 -3.43
CA LEU A 57 4.12 -2.23 -2.45
C LEU A 57 4.54 -3.70 -2.68
N VAL A 58 3.59 -4.56 -3.05
CA VAL A 58 3.91 -5.97 -3.38
C VAL A 58 4.87 -6.07 -4.57
N LEU A 59 4.74 -5.22 -5.58
CA LEU A 59 5.64 -5.22 -6.74
C LEU A 59 7.07 -4.81 -6.35
N GLU A 60 7.20 -3.73 -5.58
CA GLU A 60 8.49 -3.23 -5.10
C GLU A 60 9.18 -4.23 -4.18
N VAL A 61 8.48 -4.75 -3.17
CA VAL A 61 9.05 -5.71 -2.21
C VAL A 61 9.38 -7.04 -2.88
N ALA A 62 8.58 -7.47 -3.88
CA ALA A 62 8.92 -8.66 -4.65
C ALA A 62 10.21 -8.44 -5.45
N TRP A 63 10.41 -7.27 -6.05
CA TRP A 63 11.64 -6.93 -6.75
C TRP A 63 12.84 -6.90 -5.80
N GLU A 64 12.74 -6.19 -4.68
CA GLU A 64 13.78 -6.14 -3.64
C GLU A 64 14.18 -7.54 -3.15
N ALA A 65 13.21 -8.43 -2.96
CA ALA A 65 13.47 -9.81 -2.55
C ALA A 65 14.21 -10.62 -3.63
N LEU A 66 13.94 -10.37 -4.92
CA LEU A 66 14.71 -10.97 -6.00
C LEU A 66 16.15 -10.46 -6.01
N GLU A 67 16.35 -9.16 -5.83
CA GLU A 67 17.69 -8.55 -5.78
C GLU A 67 18.50 -9.06 -4.59
N ASP A 68 17.92 -9.07 -3.38
CA ASP A 68 18.55 -9.61 -2.18
C ASP A 68 18.92 -11.09 -2.35
N GLY A 69 18.05 -11.85 -3.01
CA GLY A 69 18.29 -13.25 -3.36
C GLY A 69 19.25 -13.48 -4.53
N GLY A 70 19.79 -12.43 -5.14
CA GLY A 70 20.65 -12.51 -6.34
C GLY A 70 19.97 -13.17 -7.54
N GLN A 71 18.64 -13.11 -7.62
CA GLN A 71 17.85 -13.72 -8.66
C GLN A 71 17.69 -12.77 -9.84
N VAL A 72 18.08 -13.23 -11.03
CA VAL A 72 17.85 -12.50 -12.27
C VAL A 72 16.43 -12.84 -12.76
N PRO A 73 15.51 -11.85 -12.87
CA PRO A 73 14.10 -12.10 -13.20
C PRO A 73 13.90 -12.87 -14.51
N GLU A 74 14.73 -12.63 -15.52
CA GLU A 74 14.69 -13.30 -16.81
C GLU A 74 14.91 -14.82 -16.69
N ASN A 75 15.64 -15.27 -15.67
CA ASN A 75 15.85 -16.69 -15.40
C ASN A 75 14.63 -17.36 -14.75
N LEU A 76 13.74 -16.56 -14.14
CA LEU A 76 12.50 -17.05 -13.54
C LEU A 76 11.37 -17.14 -14.58
N ALA A 77 11.47 -16.40 -15.68
CA ALA A 77 10.49 -16.43 -16.76
C ALA A 77 10.36 -17.86 -17.34
N GLY A 78 9.15 -18.41 -17.32
CA GLY A 78 8.89 -19.78 -17.78
C GLY A 78 9.34 -20.91 -16.84
N SER A 79 9.94 -20.57 -15.69
CA SER A 79 10.29 -21.53 -14.64
C SER A 79 9.05 -21.96 -13.83
N LYS A 80 9.24 -22.94 -12.94
CA LYS A 80 8.20 -23.38 -11.98
C LYS A 80 8.26 -22.56 -10.68
N THR A 81 8.42 -21.24 -10.79
CA THR A 81 8.44 -20.34 -9.63
C THR A 81 7.02 -20.00 -9.20
N GLY A 82 6.71 -20.18 -7.92
CA GLY A 82 5.41 -19.84 -7.34
C GLY A 82 5.47 -18.51 -6.59
N VAL A 83 4.36 -17.77 -6.61
CA VAL A 83 4.16 -16.54 -5.84
C VAL A 83 2.96 -16.71 -4.93
N PHE A 84 3.14 -16.46 -3.63
CA PHE A 84 2.09 -16.58 -2.62
C PHE A 84 2.06 -15.29 -1.80
N ILE A 85 0.91 -14.60 -1.79
CA ILE A 85 0.76 -13.29 -1.16
C ILE A 85 -0.42 -13.32 -0.19
N GLY A 86 -0.20 -12.84 1.04
CA GLY A 86 -1.26 -12.57 2.00
C GLY A 86 -1.69 -11.12 1.90
N ILE A 87 -2.89 -10.85 1.39
CA ILE A 87 -3.44 -9.51 1.26
C ILE A 87 -4.90 -9.50 1.72
N TYR A 88 -5.32 -8.39 2.33
CA TYR A 88 -6.71 -8.14 2.67
C TYR A 88 -7.18 -6.80 2.08
N SER A 89 -8.47 -6.70 1.81
CA SER A 89 -9.04 -5.44 1.32
C SER A 89 -8.95 -4.39 2.43
N SER A 90 -8.13 -3.36 2.19
CA SER A 90 -8.17 -2.12 2.94
C SER A 90 -8.82 -1.08 2.04
N LYS A 91 -9.82 -0.36 2.55
CA LYS A 91 -10.46 0.69 1.76
C LYS A 91 -9.57 1.92 1.74
N ARG A 92 -9.15 2.34 0.55
CA ARG A 92 -8.66 3.71 0.34
C ARG A 92 -9.82 4.66 0.64
N LEU A 93 -9.62 5.60 1.56
CA LEU A 93 -10.67 6.58 1.88
C LEU A 93 -10.93 7.44 0.63
N PRO A 94 -12.20 7.73 0.32
CA PRO A 94 -12.57 8.43 -0.93
C PRO A 94 -11.93 9.82 -1.07
N GLU A 95 -11.55 10.47 0.03
CA GLU A 95 -10.82 11.73 0.05
C GLU A 95 -9.37 11.64 -0.47
N TYR A 96 -8.79 10.43 -0.54
CA TYR A 96 -7.49 10.12 -1.14
C TYR A 96 -7.62 9.33 -2.45
N SER A 97 -8.84 9.17 -2.98
CA SER A 97 -9.06 8.56 -4.28
C SER A 97 -8.73 9.56 -5.38
N ILE A 98 -7.61 9.35 -6.06
CA ILE A 98 -7.33 10.02 -7.34
C ILE A 98 -8.46 9.62 -8.30
N LYS A 99 -9.16 10.61 -8.87
CA LYS A 99 -10.20 10.34 -9.86
C LYS A 99 -9.57 9.69 -11.09
N CYS A 100 -9.85 8.41 -11.25
CA CYS A 100 -9.62 7.68 -12.49
C CYS A 100 -10.68 8.12 -13.52
N GLU A 101 -10.53 9.33 -14.08
CA GLU A 101 -11.27 9.76 -15.28
C GLU A 101 -10.52 9.35 -16.55
#